data_AF-A0A355V117-F1
#
_entry.id   AF-A0A355V117-F1
#
_cell.length_a   1.000
_cell.length_b   1.000
_cell.length_c   1.000
_cell.angle_alpha   90.00
_cell.angle_beta   90.00
_cell.angle_gamma   90.00
#
_symmetry.space_group_name_H-M   'P 1'
#
loop_
_entity.id
_entity.type
_entity.pdbx_description
1 polymer ?
#
loop_
_entity_poly.entity_id
_entity_poly.type
_entity_poly.pdbx_seq_one_letter_code
_entity_poly.pdbx_strand_id
1 'polypeptide(L)'
;MNFVDVLRNNGKVPCDIKFSVCSVINGMSAEREKELASKGVIFRYLLKISMENHTDEPADLPEIPLVRNSEKINIRYLDAGNYINSRTGVKISDYKSAVEKLSHEIISYAGDLSDKKIAVIGTEECMYPAIITALNIENNCKSVVTHSTTRSPVEPHNQNNYPLKSRALLESFYQTDRKTFIYNSFYDYDTAIIITDSRSYSENAVMKITDAFCNCCDFIIVRWSEL
;
A
#
# COMPACT_ATOMS: atom_id res chain seq x y z
N MET A 1 -9.49 -14.20 1.34
CA MET A 1 -10.73 -13.46 1.65
C MET A 1 -11.38 -12.98 0.36
N ASN A 2 -12.67 -13.24 0.16
CA ASN A 2 -13.44 -12.77 -1.01
C ASN A 2 -14.33 -11.58 -0.58
N PHE A 3 -14.26 -10.47 -1.30
CA PHE A 3 -15.02 -9.25 -0.99
C PHE A 3 -16.54 -9.46 -0.97
N VAL A 4 -17.08 -10.28 -1.87
CA VAL A 4 -18.53 -10.59 -1.90
C VAL A 4 -18.95 -11.38 -0.66
N ASP A 5 -18.15 -12.37 -0.27
CA ASP A 5 -18.43 -13.18 0.91
C ASP A 5 -18.35 -12.33 2.19
N VAL A 6 -17.37 -11.43 2.26
CA VAL A 6 -17.24 -10.44 3.33
C VAL A 6 -18.48 -9.56 3.43
N LEU A 7 -18.95 -8.98 2.32
CA LEU A 7 -20.13 -8.12 2.33
C LEU A 7 -21.37 -8.89 2.77
N ARG A 8 -21.59 -10.11 2.27
CA ARG A 8 -22.72 -10.94 2.70
C ARG A 8 -22.69 -11.24 4.20
N ASN A 9 -21.51 -11.46 4.75
CA ASN A 9 -21.34 -11.87 6.14
C ASN A 9 -21.26 -10.69 7.13
N ASN A 10 -21.04 -9.46 6.66
CA ASN A 10 -20.81 -8.32 7.57
C ASN A 10 -22.09 -7.66 8.10
N GLY A 11 -23.28 -8.07 7.63
CA GLY A 11 -24.57 -7.55 8.06
C GLY A 11 -24.84 -6.09 7.70
N LYS A 12 -24.00 -5.46 6.88
CA LYS A 12 -24.10 -4.04 6.48
C LYS A 12 -24.79 -3.84 5.13
N VAL A 13 -24.99 -4.91 4.37
CA VAL A 13 -25.76 -4.90 3.12
C VAL A 13 -26.96 -5.85 3.24
N PRO A 14 -28.09 -5.57 2.57
CA PRO A 14 -29.23 -6.48 2.55
C PRO A 14 -28.85 -7.89 2.07
N CYS A 15 -29.40 -8.92 2.72
CA CYS A 15 -29.08 -10.32 2.40
C CYS A 15 -29.50 -10.73 0.98
N ASP A 16 -30.48 -10.04 0.40
CA ASP A 16 -31.02 -10.27 -0.95
C ASP A 16 -30.29 -9.49 -2.05
N ILE A 17 -29.25 -8.73 -1.69
CA ILE A 17 -28.46 -7.97 -2.66
C ILE A 17 -27.79 -8.92 -3.68
N LYS A 18 -27.96 -8.61 -4.96
CA LYS A 18 -27.35 -9.36 -6.06
C LYS A 18 -26.06 -8.69 -6.49
N PHE A 19 -25.00 -9.47 -6.64
CA PHE A 19 -23.70 -9.00 -7.12
C PHE A 19 -23.50 -9.36 -8.59
N SER A 20 -22.98 -8.43 -9.36
CA SER A 20 -22.54 -8.66 -10.74
C SER A 20 -21.13 -8.10 -10.92
N VAL A 21 -20.31 -8.84 -11.66
CA VAL A 21 -19.01 -8.37 -12.16
C VAL A 21 -19.21 -7.95 -13.60
N CYS A 22 -18.86 -6.71 -13.90
CA CYS A 22 -18.89 -6.15 -15.25
C CYS A 22 -17.47 -5.72 -15.62
N SER A 23 -16.89 -6.31 -16.66
CA SER A 23 -15.56 -5.93 -17.15
C SER A 23 -15.53 -5.71 -18.65
N VAL A 24 -14.67 -4.82 -19.13
CA VAL A 24 -14.43 -4.68 -20.58
C VAL A 24 -13.70 -5.91 -21.09
N ILE A 25 -12.64 -6.29 -20.37
CA ILE A 25 -11.81 -7.47 -20.65
C ILE A 25 -11.90 -8.41 -19.45
N ASN A 26 -12.10 -9.70 -19.71
CA ASN A 26 -12.16 -10.72 -18.69
C ASN A 26 -11.08 -11.78 -18.94
N GLY A 27 -10.05 -11.79 -18.09
CA GLY A 27 -8.98 -12.80 -18.08
C GLY A 27 -9.12 -13.86 -16.98
N MET A 28 -10.26 -13.93 -16.29
CA MET A 28 -10.49 -14.87 -15.18
C MET A 28 -10.47 -16.33 -15.67
N SER A 29 -9.97 -17.28 -14.88
CA SER A 29 -10.03 -18.69 -15.25
C SER A 29 -11.47 -19.23 -15.23
N ALA A 30 -11.74 -20.31 -15.97
CA ALA A 30 -13.06 -20.94 -16.00
C ALA A 30 -13.47 -21.51 -14.64
N GLU A 31 -12.51 -22.00 -13.84
CA GLU A 31 -12.73 -22.48 -12.47
C GLU A 31 -13.22 -21.35 -11.59
N ARG A 32 -12.57 -20.18 -11.66
CA ARG A 32 -12.91 -19.03 -10.83
C ARG A 32 -14.25 -18.42 -11.21
N GLU A 33 -14.59 -18.40 -12.50
CA GLU A 33 -15.93 -18.03 -12.96
C GLU A 33 -17.00 -18.97 -12.41
N LYS A 34 -16.78 -20.29 -12.48
CA LYS A 34 -17.70 -21.29 -11.93
C LYS A 34 -17.86 -21.14 -10.42
N GLU A 35 -16.77 -20.91 -9.68
CA GLU A 35 -16.80 -20.69 -8.22
C GLU A 35 -17.64 -19.47 -7.85
N LEU A 36 -17.49 -18.36 -8.56
CA LEU A 36 -18.23 -17.14 -8.26
C LEU A 36 -19.68 -17.21 -8.77
N ALA A 37 -19.92 -17.87 -9.89
CA ALA A 37 -21.27 -18.13 -10.41
C ALA A 37 -22.07 -19.03 -9.47
N SER A 38 -21.46 -20.07 -8.88
CA SER A 38 -22.13 -20.91 -7.86
C SER A 38 -22.48 -20.14 -6.59
N LYS A 39 -21.75 -19.05 -6.31
CA LYS A 39 -22.08 -18.06 -5.28
C LYS A 39 -23.11 -17.04 -5.74
N GLY A 40 -23.73 -17.18 -6.90
CA GLY A 40 -24.76 -16.27 -7.42
C GLY A 40 -24.23 -14.92 -7.90
N VAL A 41 -22.93 -14.82 -8.20
CA VAL A 41 -22.34 -13.64 -8.84
C VAL A 41 -22.54 -13.74 -10.35
N ILE A 42 -23.15 -12.71 -10.94
CA ILE A 42 -23.40 -12.66 -12.38
C ILE A 42 -22.18 -12.06 -13.08
N PHE A 43 -21.75 -12.65 -14.20
CA PHE A 43 -20.63 -12.13 -15.00
C PHE A 43 -21.13 -11.53 -16.31
N ARG A 44 -20.66 -10.32 -16.61
CA ARG A 44 -20.87 -9.65 -17.89
C ARG A 44 -19.52 -9.12 -18.36
N TYR A 45 -19.16 -9.40 -19.61
CA TYR A 45 -17.95 -8.86 -20.20
C TYR A 45 -18.10 -8.64 -21.70
N LEU A 46 -17.28 -7.74 -22.25
CA LEU A 46 -17.24 -7.48 -23.70
C LEU A 46 -16.27 -8.43 -24.42
N LEU A 47 -15.11 -8.69 -23.82
CA LEU A 47 -14.07 -9.55 -24.40
C LEU A 47 -13.54 -10.56 -23.38
N LYS A 48 -13.50 -11.84 -23.75
CA LYS A 48 -12.79 -12.89 -23.00
C LYS A 48 -11.38 -13.04 -23.55
N ILE A 49 -10.38 -13.05 -22.67
CA ILE A 49 -8.98 -13.33 -23.03
C ILE A 49 -8.47 -14.52 -22.23
N SER A 50 -7.51 -15.27 -22.80
CA SER A 50 -6.74 -16.26 -22.04
C SER A 50 -5.55 -15.56 -21.38
N MET A 51 -5.34 -15.86 -20.11
CA MET A 51 -4.18 -15.43 -19.33
C MET A 51 -3.28 -16.63 -18.95
N GLU A 52 -3.47 -17.79 -19.57
CA GLU A 52 -2.74 -19.03 -19.25
C GLU A 52 -1.22 -18.89 -19.45
N ASN A 53 -0.80 -18.05 -20.39
CA ASN A 53 0.61 -17.78 -20.69
C ASN A 53 1.11 -16.48 -20.02
N HIS A 54 0.28 -15.80 -19.22
CA HIS A 54 0.69 -14.59 -18.52
C HIS A 54 1.44 -14.99 -17.24
N THR A 55 2.74 -14.71 -17.20
CA THR A 55 3.52 -14.87 -15.99
C THR A 55 3.44 -13.60 -15.16
N ASP A 56 3.11 -13.73 -13.87
CA ASP A 56 3.28 -12.65 -12.89
C ASP A 56 4.74 -12.49 -12.47
N GLU A 57 5.64 -13.29 -13.06
CA GLU A 57 7.07 -13.11 -12.91
C GLU A 57 7.41 -11.71 -13.42
N PRO A 58 7.93 -10.84 -12.53
CA PRO A 58 8.61 -9.66 -13.03
C PRO A 58 9.64 -10.19 -14.03
N ALA A 59 9.79 -9.55 -15.19
CA ALA A 59 10.94 -9.81 -16.04
C ALA A 59 12.23 -9.81 -15.18
N ASP A 60 13.36 -10.35 -15.65
CA ASP A 60 14.64 -10.12 -14.95
C ASP A 60 14.92 -8.61 -14.94
N LEU A 61 14.39 -7.95 -13.93
CA LEU A 61 14.39 -6.52 -13.77
C LEU A 61 15.65 -6.22 -12.99
N PRO A 62 16.62 -5.48 -13.56
CA PRO A 62 17.86 -5.20 -12.88
C PRO A 62 17.55 -4.49 -11.56
N GLU A 63 17.90 -5.14 -10.45
CA GLU A 63 17.93 -4.48 -9.15
C GLU A 63 18.97 -3.38 -9.25
N ILE A 64 18.56 -2.12 -9.08
CA ILE A 64 19.53 -1.05 -8.85
C ILE A 64 20.09 -1.31 -7.46
N PRO A 65 21.41 -1.53 -7.30
CA PRO A 65 22.00 -1.74 -5.99
C PRO A 65 21.67 -0.54 -5.11
N LEU A 66 20.92 -0.80 -4.03
CA LEU A 66 20.59 0.23 -3.04
C LEU A 66 21.84 0.42 -2.17
N VAL A 67 22.69 1.36 -2.57
CA VAL A 67 23.82 1.78 -1.73
C VAL A 67 23.32 2.88 -0.81
N ARG A 68 23.32 2.62 0.49
CA ARG A 68 22.96 3.61 1.50
C ARG A 68 24.11 4.60 1.68
N ASN A 69 23.78 5.88 1.78
CA ASN A 69 24.77 6.94 1.94
C ASN A 69 25.26 7.12 3.39
N SER A 70 24.53 6.57 4.37
CA SER A 70 24.87 6.60 5.81
C SER A 70 24.79 5.20 6.42
N GLU A 71 25.75 4.83 7.27
CA GLU A 71 25.72 3.57 8.02
C GLU A 71 24.76 3.62 9.24
N LYS A 72 24.39 4.81 9.71
CA LYS A 72 23.54 4.97 10.89
C LYS A 72 22.17 5.49 10.51
N ILE A 73 21.15 4.73 10.90
CA ILE A 73 19.75 5.08 10.76
C ILE A 73 19.07 5.06 12.12
N ASN A 74 18.11 5.95 12.30
CA ASN A 74 17.19 5.96 13.44
C ASN A 74 15.86 5.36 12.99
N ILE A 75 15.43 4.29 13.64
CA ILE A 75 14.12 3.67 13.39
C ILE A 75 13.32 3.72 14.69
N ARG A 76 12.16 4.38 14.64
CA ARG A 76 11.18 4.43 15.71
C ARG A 76 9.96 3.62 15.33
N TYR A 77 9.34 2.97 16.31
CA TYR A 77 8.16 2.13 16.10
C TYR A 77 6.96 2.68 16.87
N LEU A 78 5.82 2.73 16.18
CA LEU A 78 4.53 3.14 16.74
C LEU A 78 3.49 2.05 16.46
N ASP A 79 2.89 1.52 17.51
CA ASP A 79 1.70 0.69 17.44
C ASP A 79 0.46 1.58 17.62
N ALA A 80 -0.19 1.91 16.51
CA ALA A 80 -1.30 2.85 16.48
C ALA A 80 -2.64 2.15 16.74
N GLY A 81 -3.51 2.82 17.49
CA GLY A 81 -4.82 2.30 17.87
C GLY A 81 -5.92 2.48 16.81
N ASN A 82 -7.14 2.08 17.16
CA ASN A 82 -8.35 2.32 16.37
C ASN A 82 -8.32 1.75 14.94
N TYR A 83 -7.63 0.63 14.72
CA TYR A 83 -7.61 -0.02 13.42
C TYR A 83 -9.01 -0.40 12.95
N ILE A 84 -9.29 -0.07 11.68
CA ILE A 84 -10.47 -0.54 10.96
C ILE A 84 -9.99 -1.25 9.70
N ASN A 85 -10.30 -2.54 9.61
CA ASN A 85 -9.99 -3.34 8.42
C ASN A 85 -10.87 -2.90 7.24
N SER A 86 -10.30 -2.06 6.36
CA SER A 86 -10.96 -1.52 5.15
C SER A 86 -11.49 -2.63 4.23
N ARG A 87 -10.86 -3.81 4.26
CA ARG A 87 -11.21 -4.97 3.44
C ARG A 87 -12.50 -5.67 3.89
N THR A 88 -13.09 -5.27 5.02
CA THR A 88 -14.30 -5.89 5.59
C THR A 88 -15.62 -5.21 5.17
N GLY A 89 -15.56 -4.21 4.29
CA GLY A 89 -16.74 -3.46 3.86
C GLY A 89 -17.28 -2.56 4.97
N VAL A 90 -16.50 -1.55 5.34
CA VAL A 90 -16.80 -0.63 6.44
C VAL A 90 -17.56 0.60 5.94
N LYS A 91 -18.29 1.29 6.82
CA LYS A 91 -18.87 2.59 6.47
C LYS A 91 -17.71 3.56 6.25
N ILE A 92 -17.76 4.29 5.13
CA ILE A 92 -16.67 5.20 4.78
C ILE A 92 -16.51 6.34 5.80
N SER A 93 -17.59 6.77 6.46
CA SER A 93 -17.53 7.75 7.56
C SER A 93 -16.64 7.27 8.71
N ASP A 94 -16.79 6.01 9.09
CA ASP A 94 -16.11 5.42 10.25
C ASP A 94 -14.63 5.22 9.91
N TYR A 95 -14.35 4.75 8.69
CA TYR A 95 -12.97 4.61 8.19
C TYR A 95 -12.25 5.96 8.10
N LYS A 96 -12.90 7.00 7.57
CA LYS A 96 -12.36 8.37 7.55
C LYS A 96 -12.04 8.85 8.96
N SER A 97 -12.96 8.71 9.91
CA SER A 97 -12.72 9.11 11.29
C SER A 97 -11.55 8.36 11.94
N ALA A 98 -11.41 7.05 11.67
CA ALA A 98 -10.30 6.26 12.18
C ALA A 98 -8.95 6.67 11.57
N VAL A 99 -8.91 6.95 10.27
CA VAL A 99 -7.71 7.45 9.58
C VAL A 99 -7.32 8.85 10.07
N GLU A 100 -8.28 9.74 10.31
CA GLU A 100 -7.98 11.04 10.93
C GLU A 100 -7.35 10.87 12.30
N LYS A 101 -7.89 9.99 13.15
CA LYS A 101 -7.31 9.71 14.48
C LYS A 101 -5.91 9.14 14.38
N LEU A 102 -5.68 8.18 13.47
CA LEU A 102 -4.36 7.64 13.18
C LEU A 102 -3.38 8.75 12.78
N SER A 103 -3.78 9.63 11.87
CA SER A 103 -2.94 10.74 11.42
C SER A 103 -2.53 11.64 12.58
N HIS A 104 -3.45 12.01 13.47
CA HIS A 104 -3.12 12.82 14.65
C HIS A 104 -2.15 12.10 15.61
N GLU A 105 -2.33 10.80 15.83
CA GLU A 105 -1.45 9.98 16.65
C GLU A 105 -0.03 9.92 16.07
N ILE A 106 0.10 9.70 14.76
CA ILE A 106 1.38 9.70 14.04
C ILE A 106 2.07 11.06 14.17
N ILE A 107 1.36 12.16 13.91
CA ILE A 107 1.93 13.52 13.97
C ILE A 107 2.40 13.84 15.38
N SER A 108 1.58 13.52 16.40
CA SER A 108 1.95 13.71 17.80
C SER A 108 3.19 12.90 18.19
N TYR A 109 3.33 11.68 17.69
CA TYR A 109 4.48 10.82 17.95
C TYR A 109 5.74 11.28 17.20
N ALA A 110 5.57 11.77 15.97
CA ALA A 110 6.68 12.23 15.14
C ALA A 110 7.41 13.43 15.75
N GLY A 111 6.68 14.29 16.47
CA GLY A 111 7.19 15.49 17.11
C GLY A 111 7.23 16.69 16.16
N ASP A 112 8.25 17.52 16.30
CA ASP A 112 8.41 18.68 15.42
C ASP A 112 8.84 18.26 14.00
N LEU A 113 8.00 18.65 13.04
CA LEU A 113 8.15 18.39 11.61
C LEU A 113 8.46 19.67 10.81
N SER A 114 8.57 20.81 11.49
CA SER A 114 8.87 22.10 10.87
C SER A 114 10.17 22.04 10.07
N ASP A 115 10.17 22.68 8.91
CA ASP A 115 11.31 22.75 7.97
C ASP A 115 11.84 21.41 7.42
N LYS A 116 11.20 20.28 7.71
CA LYS A 116 11.58 18.95 7.19
C LYS A 116 10.92 18.60 5.86
N LYS A 117 11.67 17.92 4.99
CA LYS A 117 11.14 17.18 3.84
C LYS A 117 10.70 15.79 4.28
N ILE A 118 9.44 15.46 4.07
CA ILE A 118 8.82 14.26 4.65
C ILE A 118 8.33 13.34 3.54
N ALA A 119 8.62 12.05 3.67
CA ALA A 119 7.93 11.01 2.90
C ALA A 119 6.91 10.32 3.79
N VAL A 120 5.67 10.14 3.32
CA VAL A 120 4.66 9.31 3.97
C VAL A 120 4.32 8.14 3.06
N ILE A 121 4.55 6.92 3.53
CA ILE A 121 4.49 5.71 2.73
C ILE A 121 3.37 4.81 3.24
N GLY A 122 2.39 4.53 2.38
CA GLY A 122 1.35 3.55 2.65
C GLY A 122 1.73 2.20 2.07
N THR A 123 1.95 1.19 2.91
CA THR A 123 2.16 -0.18 2.43
C THR A 123 0.80 -0.82 2.14
N GLU A 124 0.64 -1.49 1.02
CA GLU A 124 -0.48 -2.36 0.70
C GLU A 124 -1.83 -1.65 0.85
N GLU A 125 -2.62 -1.92 1.89
CA GLU A 125 -3.94 -1.31 2.09
C GLU A 125 -3.89 0.08 2.77
N CYS A 126 -2.69 0.58 3.09
CA CYS A 126 -2.48 1.83 3.81
C CYS A 126 -2.21 3.06 2.92
N MET A 127 -2.48 3.00 1.61
CA MET A 127 -2.35 4.16 0.71
C MET A 127 -3.21 5.36 1.16
N TYR A 128 -4.49 5.14 1.49
CA TYR A 128 -5.37 6.22 1.95
C TYR A 128 -4.93 6.82 3.30
N PRO A 129 -4.57 6.02 4.33
CA PRO A 129 -3.92 6.51 5.54
C PRO A 129 -2.70 7.41 5.31
N ALA A 130 -1.82 7.04 4.38
CA ALA A 130 -0.64 7.83 4.05
C ALA A 130 -1.02 9.19 3.43
N ILE A 131 -2.01 9.22 2.53
CA ILE A 131 -2.51 10.46 1.91
C ILE A 131 -3.06 11.41 2.95
N ILE A 132 -3.92 10.94 3.86
CA ILE A 132 -4.51 11.79 4.90
C ILE A 132 -3.46 12.28 5.89
N THR A 133 -2.51 11.41 6.26
CA THR A 133 -1.40 11.81 7.14
C THR A 133 -0.54 12.90 6.51
N ALA A 134 -0.19 12.77 5.23
CA ALA A 134 0.54 13.80 4.50
C ALA A 134 -0.25 15.12 4.42
N LEU A 135 -1.55 15.06 4.12
CA LEU A 135 -2.42 16.23 4.06
C LEU A 135 -2.41 17.02 5.37
N ASN A 136 -2.47 16.32 6.51
CA ASN A 136 -2.47 16.94 7.83
C ASN A 136 -1.08 17.49 8.25
N ILE A 137 -0.01 17.05 7.57
CA ILE A 137 1.37 17.54 7.79
C ILE A 137 1.73 18.71 6.87
N GLU A 138 1.10 18.84 5.70
CA GLU A 138 1.51 19.71 4.59
C GLU A 138 1.81 21.17 5.00
N ASN A 139 1.02 21.74 5.91
CA ASN A 139 1.18 23.12 6.37
C ASN A 139 2.22 23.32 7.50
N ASN A 140 2.78 22.24 8.04
CA ASN A 140 3.70 22.25 9.20
C ASN A 140 5.05 21.57 8.88
N CYS A 141 5.45 21.57 7.61
CA CYS A 141 6.72 21.02 7.15
C CYS A 141 7.26 21.83 5.96
N LYS A 142 8.47 21.50 5.48
CA LYS A 142 9.03 22.13 4.27
C LYS A 142 8.40 21.59 2.99
N SER A 143 8.18 20.28 2.94
CA SER A 143 7.49 19.61 1.84
C SER A 143 7.12 18.20 2.28
N VAL A 144 5.98 17.69 1.82
CA VAL A 144 5.56 16.32 2.06
C VAL A 144 5.20 15.61 0.75
N VAL A 145 5.63 14.36 0.61
CA VAL A 145 5.35 13.52 -0.56
C VAL A 145 4.80 12.17 -0.10
N THR A 146 3.76 11.69 -0.78
CA THR A 146 3.21 10.36 -0.52
C THR A 146 3.78 9.32 -1.47
N HIS A 147 4.13 8.15 -0.93
CA HIS A 147 4.42 6.96 -1.71
C HIS A 147 3.49 5.81 -1.30
N SER A 148 3.39 4.80 -2.15
CA SER A 148 2.72 3.55 -1.78
C SER A 148 3.40 2.37 -2.43
N THR A 149 3.38 1.24 -1.74
CA THR A 149 3.82 -0.02 -2.35
C THR A 149 2.75 -0.51 -3.32
N THR A 150 3.16 -1.17 -4.39
CA THR A 150 2.26 -1.79 -5.36
C THR A 150 2.78 -3.15 -5.78
N ARG A 151 1.88 -4.02 -6.24
CA ARG A 151 2.27 -5.29 -6.89
C ARG A 151 2.50 -5.15 -8.37
N SER A 152 2.07 -4.05 -8.98
CA SER A 152 2.20 -3.87 -10.42
C SER A 152 3.66 -3.61 -10.79
N PRO A 153 4.32 -4.47 -11.59
CA PRO A 153 5.70 -4.28 -12.01
C PRO A 153 5.77 -3.28 -13.17
N VAL A 154 5.26 -2.06 -12.99
CA VAL A 154 5.31 -1.01 -14.02
C VAL A 154 6.76 -0.66 -14.31
N GLU A 155 7.11 -0.55 -15.59
CA GLU A 155 8.47 -0.29 -16.04
C GLU A 155 8.81 1.20 -15.97
N PRO A 156 9.87 1.62 -15.25
CA PRO A 156 10.34 3.00 -15.27
C PRO A 156 10.83 3.43 -16.65
N HIS A 157 10.70 4.71 -16.97
CA HIS A 157 11.19 5.25 -18.23
C HIS A 157 11.76 6.67 -18.10
N ASN A 158 12.90 6.90 -18.73
CA ASN A 158 13.59 8.19 -18.75
C ASN A 158 12.99 9.19 -19.76
N GLN A 159 11.85 8.89 -20.37
CA GLN A 159 11.22 9.78 -21.35
C GLN A 159 10.66 11.02 -20.65
N ASN A 160 10.82 12.20 -21.25
CA ASN A 160 10.20 13.42 -20.74
C ASN A 160 8.69 13.21 -20.52
N ASN A 161 8.18 13.67 -19.37
CA ASN A 161 6.80 13.53 -18.91
C ASN A 161 6.32 12.12 -18.49
N TYR A 162 7.16 11.08 -18.55
CA TYR A 162 6.80 9.80 -17.94
C TYR A 162 6.95 9.86 -16.41
N PRO A 163 5.94 9.49 -15.60
CA PRO A 163 5.94 9.78 -14.16
C PRO A 163 6.85 8.86 -13.33
N LEU A 164 7.12 7.63 -13.78
CA LEU A 164 7.91 6.66 -13.02
C LEU A 164 9.34 6.63 -13.57
N LYS A 165 10.28 7.19 -12.81
CA LYS A 165 11.70 7.33 -13.20
C LYS A 165 12.57 6.23 -12.63
N SER A 166 12.18 5.68 -11.48
CA SER A 166 12.90 4.60 -10.83
C SER A 166 11.95 3.69 -10.06
N ARG A 167 12.42 2.48 -9.77
CA ARG A 167 11.69 1.43 -9.06
C ARG A 167 12.64 0.72 -8.12
N ALA A 168 12.19 0.45 -6.91
CA ALA A 168 12.84 -0.47 -5.99
C ALA A 168 11.93 -1.70 -5.76
N LEU A 169 12.54 -2.88 -5.77
CA LEU A 169 11.88 -4.14 -5.42
C LEU A 169 11.89 -4.30 -3.90
N LEU A 170 10.73 -4.61 -3.34
CA LEU A 170 10.49 -4.78 -1.92
C LEU A 170 9.90 -6.16 -1.64
N GLU A 171 10.13 -6.65 -0.43
CA GLU A 171 9.32 -7.72 0.15
C GLU A 171 8.03 -7.11 0.74
N SER A 172 6.90 -7.81 0.59
CA SER A 172 5.64 -7.39 1.22
C SER A 172 5.76 -7.46 2.74
N PHE A 173 5.11 -6.50 3.41
CA PHE A 173 4.98 -6.50 4.86
C PHE A 173 4.10 -7.66 5.37
N TYR A 174 3.26 -8.25 4.50
CA TYR A 174 2.37 -9.35 4.87
C TYR A 174 3.03 -10.74 4.76
N GLN A 175 3.85 -10.96 3.72
CA GLN A 175 4.32 -12.30 3.32
C GLN A 175 5.66 -12.21 2.58
N THR A 176 6.59 -13.11 2.93
CA THR A 176 7.98 -13.07 2.46
C THR A 176 8.16 -13.45 0.99
N ASP A 177 7.27 -14.28 0.45
CA ASP A 177 7.26 -14.73 -0.95
C ASP A 177 6.61 -13.71 -1.89
N ARG A 178 6.03 -12.64 -1.34
CA ARG A 178 5.27 -11.66 -2.10
C ARG A 178 6.12 -10.43 -2.39
N LYS A 179 6.38 -10.22 -3.68
CA LYS A 179 7.07 -9.03 -4.19
C LYS A 179 6.15 -7.82 -4.25
N THR A 180 6.66 -6.68 -3.86
CA THR A 180 6.03 -5.36 -4.06
C THR A 180 7.07 -4.38 -4.59
N PHE A 181 6.62 -3.22 -5.06
CA PHE A 181 7.45 -2.20 -5.67
C PHE A 181 7.14 -0.85 -5.08
N ILE A 182 8.15 -0.01 -4.96
CA ILE A 182 8.01 1.42 -4.69
C ILE A 182 8.75 2.21 -5.77
N TYR A 183 8.19 3.36 -6.13
CA TYR A 183 8.67 4.17 -7.24
C TYR A 183 9.18 5.52 -6.76
N ASN A 184 10.18 6.05 -7.47
CA ASN A 184 10.75 7.38 -7.26
C ASN A 184 11.16 7.64 -5.79
N SER A 185 11.72 6.65 -5.09
CA SER A 185 12.02 6.73 -3.64
C SER A 185 13.40 7.33 -3.31
N PHE A 186 14.20 7.67 -4.32
CA PHE A 186 15.59 8.12 -4.18
C PHE A 186 15.74 9.64 -3.93
N TYR A 187 14.67 10.33 -3.57
CA TYR A 187 14.73 11.74 -3.22
C TYR A 187 15.25 11.95 -1.79
N ASP A 188 15.75 13.14 -1.51
CA ASP A 188 16.23 13.52 -0.18
C ASP A 188 15.04 13.84 0.74
N TYR A 189 14.90 13.05 1.80
CA TYR A 189 13.92 13.23 2.87
C TYR A 189 14.65 13.30 4.21
N ASP A 190 14.16 14.17 5.09
CA ASP A 190 14.66 14.30 6.46
C ASP A 190 14.02 13.24 7.36
N THR A 191 12.75 12.91 7.13
CA THR A 191 12.00 11.86 7.85
C THR A 191 11.10 11.08 6.88
N ALA A 192 11.08 9.75 7.03
CA ALA A 192 10.15 8.86 6.31
C ALA A 192 9.22 8.14 7.31
N ILE A 193 7.90 8.26 7.08
CA ILE A 193 6.85 7.65 7.90
C ILE A 193 6.24 6.50 7.09
N ILE A 194 6.37 5.26 7.58
CA ILE A 194 5.88 4.06 6.92
C ILE A 194 4.66 3.55 7.68
N ILE A 195 3.50 3.52 7.03
CA ILE A 195 2.24 3.06 7.61
C ILE A 195 1.88 1.69 7.03
N THR A 196 1.74 0.70 7.90
CA THR A 196 1.40 -0.68 7.52
C THR A 196 0.27 -1.23 8.38
N ASP A 197 -0.63 -2.00 7.78
CA ASP A 197 -1.63 -2.81 8.48
C ASP A 197 -1.20 -4.28 8.62
N SER A 198 0.09 -4.57 8.46
CA SER A 198 0.63 -5.89 8.81
C SER A 198 0.52 -6.14 10.31
N ARG A 199 0.32 -7.42 10.66
CA ARG A 199 0.23 -7.85 12.07
C ARG A 199 1.58 -7.85 12.77
N SER A 200 2.69 -7.87 12.04
CA SER A 200 4.03 -7.86 12.60
C SER A 200 4.97 -6.96 11.81
N TYR A 201 6.05 -6.55 12.45
CA TYR A 201 7.17 -5.91 11.78
C TYR A 201 8.07 -7.00 11.18
N SER A 202 7.93 -7.27 9.88
CA SER A 202 8.93 -8.07 9.17
C SER A 202 10.23 -7.28 9.11
N GLU A 203 11.26 -7.74 9.82
CA GLU A 203 12.58 -7.10 9.82
C GLU A 203 13.13 -6.95 8.39
N ASN A 204 12.96 -7.97 7.55
CA ASN A 204 13.42 -7.91 6.16
C ASN A 204 12.65 -6.86 5.34
N ALA A 205 11.33 -6.79 5.50
CA ALA A 205 10.52 -5.78 4.81
C ALA A 205 10.88 -4.35 5.26
N VAL A 206 11.13 -4.15 6.56
CA VAL A 206 11.59 -2.87 7.12
C VAL A 206 12.97 -2.50 6.56
N MET A 207 13.91 -3.44 6.51
CA MET A 207 15.23 -3.17 5.93
C MET A 207 15.12 -2.81 4.44
N LYS A 208 14.40 -3.60 3.65
CA LYS A 208 14.23 -3.33 2.21
C LYS A 208 13.57 -1.98 1.93
N ILE A 209 12.54 -1.61 2.68
CA ILE A 209 11.88 -0.31 2.47
C ILE A 209 12.77 0.85 2.89
N THR A 210 13.50 0.73 4.01
CA THR A 210 14.43 1.81 4.42
C THR A 210 15.60 1.94 3.44
N ASP A 211 16.06 0.83 2.83
CA ASP A 211 17.09 0.85 1.79
C ASP A 211 16.59 1.51 0.50
N ALA A 212 15.30 1.34 0.17
CA ALA A 212 14.68 2.02 -0.98
C ALA A 212 14.63 3.55 -0.79
N PHE A 213 14.69 4.04 0.44
CA PHE A 213 14.86 5.46 0.79
C PHE A 213 16.29 5.72 1.30
N CYS A 214 17.29 5.32 0.52
CA CYS A 214 18.71 5.31 0.89
C CYS A 214 19.31 6.68 1.30
N ASN A 215 18.66 7.79 0.94
CA ASN A 215 19.05 9.16 1.32
C ASN A 215 18.41 9.64 2.63
N CYS A 216 17.48 8.87 3.20
CA CYS A 216 16.82 9.18 4.48
C CYS A 216 17.48 8.40 5.63
N CYS A 217 17.59 9.04 6.80
CA CYS A 217 18.19 8.44 7.99
C CYS A 217 17.25 8.39 9.21
N ASP A 218 16.10 9.07 9.19
CA ASP A 218 15.10 9.02 10.26
C ASP A 218 13.80 8.36 9.76
N PHE A 219 13.40 7.28 10.42
CA PHE A 219 12.26 6.47 10.04
C PHE A 219 11.29 6.28 11.20
N ILE A 220 10.00 6.34 10.89
CA ILE A 220 8.91 5.98 11.81
C ILE A 220 8.11 4.84 11.17
N ILE A 221 8.15 3.65 11.77
CA ILE A 221 7.36 2.50 11.32
C ILE A 221 6.09 2.42 12.17
N VAL A 222 4.96 2.70 11.53
CA VAL A 222 3.63 2.73 12.13
C VAL A 222 2.90 1.46 11.77
N ARG A 223 2.58 0.64 12.78
CA ARG A 223 1.68 -0.51 12.64
C ARG A 223 0.28 -0.09 13.04
N TRP A 224 -0.65 -0.19 12.10
CA TRP A 224 -2.07 0.07 12.28
C TRP A 224 -2.85 -1.19 11.91
N SER A 225 -2.93 -2.14 12.84
CA SER A 225 -3.53 -3.46 12.62
C SER A 225 -4.27 -3.97 13.85
N GLU A 226 -4.97 -5.10 13.72
CA GLU A 226 -5.53 -5.83 14.86
C GLU A 226 -4.39 -6.31 15.77
N LEU A 227 -4.41 -5.90 17.04
CA LEU A 227 -3.46 -6.33 18.08
C LEU A 227 -3.64 -7.81 18.46
#